data_AF-A0AAD9V4U0-F1
#
_entry.id   AF-A0AAD9V4U0-F1
#
_cell.length_a   1.000
_cell.length_b   1.000
_cell.length_c   1.000
_cell.angle_alpha   90.00
_cell.angle_beta   90.00
_cell.angle_gamma   90.00
#
_symmetry.space_group_name_H-M   'P 1'
#
loop_
_entity.id
_entity.type
_entity.pdbx_description
1 polymer ?
#
loop_
_entity_poly.entity_id
_entity_poly.type
_entity_poly.pdbx_seq_one_letter_code
_entity_poly.pdbx_strand_id
1 'polypeptide(L)'
;MAAVREVSEWFWNADFWLPPNSTYDSLEKAKVLTWGKAGELYLSLPLAILLIILRFIFERFIAAPFLNYLGLQDKPSSFLPNTFCEKVFQTISKFPNEERVEGLSKQLCWSKDDVRRWFKSRRQQSKPSLMKKATESSWRFAFYLAVSLYGFFVVFKEPWLWDLKLCFEGHGSHVSGKIKDEGLAFRAIPRPLTDKIYLYYLVEVGFYLSLKISLFVDVKRKFTGDIRSDEESGPEDEKVEMDNRDGILQDGKKKQ
;
A
#
# COMPACT_ATOMS: atom_id res chain seq x y z
N MET A 1 -31.19 -1.30 -3.67
CA MET A 1 -31.16 -1.58 -5.13
C MET A 1 -31.09 -0.29 -5.95
N ALA A 2 -31.96 0.70 -5.72
CA ALA A 2 -31.91 1.99 -6.43
C ALA A 2 -30.58 2.75 -6.23
N ALA A 3 -30.14 2.94 -4.99
CA ALA A 3 -28.88 3.63 -4.69
C ALA A 3 -27.63 2.98 -5.33
N VAL A 4 -27.59 1.64 -5.41
CA VAL A 4 -26.47 0.93 -6.06
C VAL A 4 -26.47 1.17 -7.57
N ARG A 5 -27.66 1.26 -8.18
CA ARG A 5 -27.81 1.59 -9.60
C ARG A 5 -27.42 3.03 -9.90
N GLU A 6 -27.85 3.99 -9.08
CA GLU A 6 -27.49 5.41 -9.22
C GLU A 6 -25.98 5.62 -9.11
N VAL A 7 -25.32 4.98 -8.13
CA VAL A 7 -23.86 5.05 -7.98
C VAL A 7 -23.16 4.38 -9.17
N SER A 8 -23.69 3.27 -9.67
CA SER A 8 -23.17 2.60 -10.87
C SER A 8 -23.30 3.48 -12.11
N GLU A 9 -24.45 4.10 -12.34
CA GLU A 9 -24.70 4.98 -13.50
C GLU A 9 -23.85 6.25 -13.44
N TRP A 10 -23.68 6.83 -12.25
CA TRP A 10 -22.77 7.95 -12.03
C TRP A 10 -21.32 7.56 -12.30
N PHE A 11 -20.87 6.43 -11.74
CA PHE A 11 -19.49 5.97 -11.90
C PHE A 11 -19.18 5.61 -13.35
N TRP A 12 -20.11 4.97 -14.07
CA TRP A 12 -19.95 4.55 -15.47
C TRP A 12 -20.42 5.60 -16.48
N ASN A 13 -20.45 6.88 -16.11
CA ASN A 13 -20.79 7.94 -17.05
C ASN A 13 -19.81 7.96 -18.24
N ALA A 14 -20.35 8.00 -19.47
CA ALA A 14 -19.56 7.97 -20.70
C ALA A 14 -18.58 9.14 -20.78
N ASP A 15 -18.97 10.34 -20.35
CA ASP A 15 -18.13 11.54 -20.45
C ASP A 15 -16.84 11.44 -19.63
N PHE A 16 -16.81 10.61 -18.59
CA PHE A 16 -15.63 10.43 -17.75
C PHE A 16 -14.65 9.39 -18.31
N TRP A 17 -15.16 8.30 -18.88
CA TRP A 17 -14.36 7.15 -19.30
C TRP A 17 -14.02 7.14 -20.79
N LEU A 18 -14.83 7.81 -21.62
CA LEU A 18 -14.76 7.73 -23.07
C LEU A 18 -14.31 9.07 -23.67
N PRO A 19 -13.62 9.06 -24.83
CA PRO A 19 -13.31 10.27 -25.55
C PRO A 19 -14.59 10.95 -26.09
N PRO A 20 -14.54 12.28 -26.34
CA PRO A 20 -15.69 13.02 -26.83
C PRO A 20 -16.24 12.42 -28.13
N ASN A 21 -17.58 12.33 -28.22
CA ASN A 21 -18.34 11.71 -29.32
C ASN A 21 -18.37 10.17 -29.36
N SER A 22 -18.11 9.50 -28.23
CA SER A 22 -18.26 8.04 -28.14
C SER A 22 -19.19 7.61 -27.00
N THR A 23 -19.95 6.55 -27.21
CA THR A 23 -20.95 6.04 -26.27
C THR A 23 -20.74 4.54 -26.10
N TYR A 24 -21.01 3.98 -24.92
CA TYR A 24 -20.90 2.53 -24.70
C TYR A 24 -21.71 1.70 -25.71
N ASP A 25 -22.91 2.18 -26.09
CA ASP A 25 -23.75 1.57 -27.12
C ASP A 25 -23.10 1.52 -28.50
N SER A 26 -22.33 2.55 -28.89
CA SER A 26 -21.64 2.55 -30.19
C SER A 26 -20.45 1.59 -30.19
N LEU A 27 -19.79 1.42 -29.04
CA LEU A 27 -18.72 0.43 -28.85
C LEU A 27 -19.22 -1.01 -28.88
N GLU A 28 -20.36 -1.30 -28.23
CA GLU A 28 -20.95 -2.64 -28.19
C GLU A 28 -21.48 -3.05 -29.57
N LYS A 29 -22.16 -2.14 -30.27
CA LYS A 29 -22.68 -2.38 -31.64
C LYS A 29 -21.55 -2.61 -32.64
N ALA A 30 -20.41 -1.93 -32.47
CA ALA A 30 -19.27 -2.12 -33.35
C ALA A 30 -18.53 -3.47 -33.13
N LYS A 31 -18.88 -4.24 -32.08
CA LYS A 31 -18.18 -5.47 -31.67
C LYS A 31 -16.67 -5.29 -31.51
N VAL A 32 -16.22 -4.06 -31.29
CA VAL A 32 -14.79 -3.72 -31.17
C VAL A 32 -14.28 -4.08 -29.77
N LEU A 33 -15.16 -4.04 -28.76
CA LEU A 33 -14.89 -4.55 -27.43
C LEU A 33 -15.69 -5.84 -27.19
N THR A 34 -15.02 -6.99 -27.20
CA THR A 34 -15.52 -8.21 -26.55
C THR A 34 -15.35 -8.13 -25.03
N TRP A 35 -14.48 -7.23 -24.54
CA TRP A 35 -14.16 -6.99 -23.13
C TRP A 35 -14.19 -5.50 -22.84
N GLY A 36 -14.62 -5.08 -21.65
CA GLY A 36 -14.76 -3.67 -21.29
C GLY A 36 -16.21 -3.17 -21.22
N LYS A 37 -17.18 -4.09 -21.02
CA LYS A 37 -18.45 -3.67 -20.44
C LYS A 37 -18.15 -3.05 -19.08
N ALA A 38 -18.72 -1.88 -18.79
CA ALA A 38 -18.64 -1.21 -17.50
C ALA A 38 -18.71 -2.19 -16.30
N GLY A 39 -19.62 -3.16 -16.33
CA GLY A 39 -19.77 -4.14 -15.24
C GLY A 39 -18.60 -5.11 -15.02
N GLU A 40 -17.67 -5.28 -15.95
CA GLU A 40 -16.59 -6.27 -15.84
C GLU A 40 -15.49 -5.86 -14.86
N LEU A 41 -15.33 -4.55 -14.59
CA LEU A 41 -14.40 -4.10 -13.56
C LEU A 41 -14.79 -4.63 -12.17
N TYR A 42 -16.08 -4.92 -11.94
CA TYR A 42 -16.52 -5.55 -10.69
C TYR A 42 -15.95 -6.96 -10.50
N LEU A 43 -15.49 -7.65 -11.57
CA LEU A 43 -14.78 -8.93 -11.45
C LEU A 43 -13.43 -8.79 -10.73
N SER A 44 -12.86 -7.58 -10.68
CA SER A 44 -11.66 -7.31 -9.88
C SER A 44 -11.89 -7.42 -8.38
N LEU A 45 -13.12 -7.20 -7.88
CA LEU A 45 -13.47 -7.30 -6.46
C LEU A 45 -13.37 -8.75 -5.92
N PRO A 46 -14.07 -9.76 -6.49
CA PRO A 46 -13.92 -11.13 -6.05
C PRO A 46 -12.49 -11.64 -6.28
N LEU A 47 -11.81 -11.17 -7.33
CA LEU A 47 -10.41 -11.48 -7.59
C LEU A 47 -9.49 -10.91 -6.50
N ALA A 48 -9.74 -9.69 -6.03
CA ALA A 48 -9.00 -9.09 -4.92
C ALA A 48 -9.18 -9.90 -3.63
N ILE A 49 -10.40 -10.36 -3.33
CA ILE A 49 -10.67 -11.23 -2.18
C ILE A 49 -9.91 -12.55 -2.31
N LEU A 50 -9.92 -13.17 -3.50
CA LEU A 50 -9.17 -14.39 -3.77
C LEU A 50 -7.65 -14.18 -3.57
N LEU A 51 -7.11 -13.05 -4.04
CA LEU A 51 -5.70 -12.70 -3.86
C LEU A 51 -5.34 -12.46 -2.38
N ILE A 52 -6.25 -11.91 -1.59
CA ILE A 52 -6.07 -11.79 -0.13
C ILE A 52 -6.01 -13.18 0.51
N ILE A 53 -6.90 -14.11 0.15
CA ILE A 53 -6.88 -15.48 0.66
C ILE A 53 -5.57 -16.17 0.25
N LEU A 54 -5.17 -16.04 -1.02
CA LEU A 54 -3.94 -16.61 -1.54
C LEU A 54 -2.70 -16.04 -0.83
N ARG A 55 -2.71 -14.74 -0.52
CA ARG A 55 -1.69 -14.08 0.28
C ARG A 55 -1.56 -14.74 1.65
N PHE A 56 -2.66 -14.94 2.37
CA PHE A 56 -2.62 -15.59 3.70
C PHE A 56 -2.03 -17.01 3.62
N ILE A 57 -2.38 -17.77 2.58
CA ILE A 57 -1.84 -19.11 2.34
C ILE A 57 -0.34 -19.03 2.05
N PHE A 58 0.10 -18.13 1.16
CA PHE A 58 1.51 -17.96 0.82
C PHE A 58 2.34 -17.55 2.03
N GLU A 59 1.88 -16.57 2.80
CA GLU A 59 2.58 -16.08 3.99
C GLU A 59 2.76 -17.20 5.03
N ARG A 60 1.73 -18.05 5.22
CA ARG A 60 1.74 -19.12 6.23
C ARG A 60 2.54 -20.35 5.79
N PHE A 61 2.39 -20.78 4.54
CA PHE A 61 2.91 -22.08 4.08
C PHE A 61 4.21 -21.99 3.29
N ILE A 62 4.52 -20.85 2.68
CA ILE A 62 5.70 -20.71 1.81
C ILE A 62 6.69 -19.73 2.44
N ALA A 63 6.27 -18.50 2.70
CA ALA A 63 7.17 -17.45 3.16
C ALA A 63 7.75 -17.73 4.55
N ALA A 64 6.90 -18.06 5.53
CA ALA A 64 7.35 -18.34 6.90
C ALA A 64 8.40 -19.47 6.98
N PRO A 65 8.19 -20.68 6.42
CA PRO A 65 9.21 -21.72 6.45
C PRO A 65 10.45 -21.37 5.62
N PHE A 66 10.28 -20.69 4.48
CA PHE A 66 11.41 -20.24 3.65
C PHE A 66 12.32 -19.25 4.38
N LEU A 67 11.75 -18.26 5.08
CA LEU A 67 12.53 -17.27 5.84
C LEU A 67 13.19 -17.89 7.07
N ASN A 68 12.52 -18.84 7.73
CA ASN A 68 13.13 -19.64 8.79
C ASN A 68 14.33 -20.45 8.27
N TYR A 69 14.22 -21.05 7.08
CA TYR A 69 15.31 -21.76 6.43
C TYR A 69 16.50 -20.84 6.10
N LEU A 70 16.24 -19.58 5.74
CA LEU A 70 17.26 -18.54 5.56
C LEU A 70 17.89 -18.05 6.88
N GLY A 71 17.48 -18.59 8.02
CA GLY A 71 18.03 -18.23 9.34
C GLY A 71 17.51 -16.91 9.90
N LEU A 72 16.45 -16.34 9.32
CA LEU A 72 15.76 -15.20 9.92
C LEU A 72 14.98 -15.71 11.13
N GLN A 73 15.48 -15.39 12.33
CA GLN A 73 14.79 -15.71 13.57
C GLN A 73 14.28 -14.42 14.20
N ASP A 74 13.01 -14.44 14.60
CA ASP A 74 12.48 -13.40 15.48
C ASP A 74 13.07 -13.61 16.87
N LYS A 75 14.04 -12.77 17.24
CA LYS A 75 14.51 -12.70 18.63
C LYS A 75 13.38 -12.17 19.49
N PRO A 76 12.82 -12.96 20.42
CA PRO A 76 11.88 -12.40 21.38
C PRO A 76 12.61 -11.32 22.17
N SER A 77 12.12 -10.08 22.14
CA SER A 77 12.58 -9.06 23.07
C SER A 77 12.22 -9.55 24.46
N SER A 78 13.21 -10.04 25.23
CA SER A 78 13.02 -10.35 26.64
C SER A 78 12.40 -9.13 27.33
N PHE A 79 11.30 -9.35 28.04
CA PHE A 79 10.50 -8.30 28.64
C PHE A 79 10.23 -8.62 30.10
N LEU A 80 10.38 -7.61 30.96
CA LEU A 80 9.91 -7.69 32.33
C LEU A 80 8.48 -7.13 32.38
N PRO A 81 7.45 -7.97 32.58
CA PRO A 81 6.06 -7.51 32.61
C PRO A 81 5.82 -6.61 33.82
N ASN A 82 5.48 -5.35 33.57
CA ASN A 82 5.11 -4.38 34.61
C ASN A 82 3.81 -3.68 34.22
N THR A 83 2.79 -3.86 35.06
CA THR A 83 1.43 -3.37 34.83
C THR A 83 1.30 -1.85 35.00
N PHE A 84 2.15 -1.21 35.80
CA PHE A 84 2.12 0.25 36.00
C PHE A 84 2.76 0.99 34.83
N CYS A 85 3.94 0.56 34.38
CA CYS A 85 4.57 1.14 33.20
C CYS A 85 3.72 0.90 31.94
N GLU A 86 3.04 -0.25 31.83
CA GLU A 86 2.14 -0.54 30.71
C GLU A 86 0.92 0.38 30.70
N LYS A 87 0.31 0.66 31.86
CA LYS A 87 -0.78 1.64 31.96
C LYS A 87 -0.32 3.02 31.46
N VAL A 88 0.83 3.51 31.94
CA VAL A 88 1.38 4.81 31.49
C VAL A 88 1.68 4.81 29.99
N PHE A 89 2.23 3.73 29.46
CA PHE A 89 2.55 3.60 28.04
C PHE A 89 1.31 3.64 27.14
N GLN A 90 0.21 3.01 27.56
CA GLN A 90 -1.02 2.92 26.78
C GLN A 90 -1.90 4.17 26.90
N THR A 91 -1.99 4.79 28.09
CA THR A 91 -2.95 5.87 28.35
C THR A 91 -2.36 7.27 28.30
N ILE A 92 -1.06 7.42 28.58
CA ILE A 92 -0.44 8.73 28.77
C ILE A 92 0.52 9.06 27.63
N SER A 93 1.64 8.33 27.54
CA SER A 93 2.70 8.64 26.57
C SER A 93 3.61 7.45 26.31
N LYS A 94 4.06 7.32 25.05
CA LYS A 94 5.09 6.37 24.61
C LYS A 94 6.51 6.84 24.98
N PHE A 95 6.68 8.14 25.21
CA PHE A 95 7.93 8.80 25.58
C PHE A 95 7.67 9.64 26.85
N PRO A 96 7.91 9.08 28.04
CA PRO A 96 7.67 9.80 29.30
C PRO A 96 8.75 10.85 29.56
N ASN A 97 8.35 12.05 29.98
CA ASN A 97 9.24 13.14 30.44
C ASN A 97 9.95 12.74 31.75
N GLU A 98 11.06 13.41 32.08
CA GLU A 98 11.90 13.10 33.25
C GLU A 98 11.14 13.10 34.58
N GLU A 99 10.22 14.04 34.80
CA GLU A 99 9.41 14.10 36.02
C GLU A 99 8.55 12.84 36.20
N ARG A 100 8.05 12.28 35.09
CA ARG A 100 7.26 11.04 35.11
C ARG A 100 8.12 9.80 35.31
N VAL A 101 9.32 9.78 34.72
CA VAL A 101 10.31 8.72 34.95
C VAL A 101 10.67 8.67 36.44
N GLU A 102 10.84 9.82 37.08
CA GLU A 102 11.09 9.91 38.52
C GLU A 102 9.89 9.45 39.36
N GLY A 103 8.67 9.85 38.99
CA GLY A 103 7.45 9.37 39.65
C GLY A 103 7.29 7.85 39.58
N LEU A 104 7.53 7.26 38.40
CA LEU A 104 7.50 5.82 38.19
C LEU A 104 8.61 5.09 38.95
N SER A 105 9.82 5.64 38.95
CA SER A 105 10.96 5.11 39.72
C SER A 105 10.62 5.00 41.21
N LYS A 106 9.98 6.02 41.79
CA LYS A 106 9.54 6.03 43.20
C LYS A 106 8.43 5.02 43.49
N GLN A 107 7.46 4.86 42.58
CA GLN A 107 6.34 3.92 42.76
C GLN A 107 6.75 2.45 42.63
N LEU A 108 7.73 2.16 41.76
CA LEU A 108 8.15 0.81 41.42
C LEU A 108 9.42 0.35 42.16
N CYS A 109 10.03 1.25 42.93
CA CYS A 109 11.35 1.05 43.53
C CYS A 109 12.41 0.66 42.49
N TRP A 110 12.31 1.20 41.27
CA TRP A 110 13.24 0.95 40.16
C TRP A 110 14.21 2.12 40.01
N SER A 111 15.38 1.87 39.42
CA SER A 111 16.25 2.97 38.99
C SER A 111 15.60 3.72 37.82
N LYS A 112 15.91 5.03 37.68
CA LYS A 112 15.47 5.83 36.52
C LYS A 112 15.89 5.16 35.20
N ASP A 113 17.08 4.56 35.16
CA ASP A 113 17.59 3.88 33.98
C ASP A 113 16.83 2.60 33.63
N ASP A 114 16.38 1.83 34.62
CA ASP A 114 15.58 0.64 34.38
C ASP A 114 14.19 0.99 33.86
N VAL A 115 13.60 2.09 34.35
CA VAL A 115 12.36 2.66 33.77
C VAL A 115 12.60 3.08 32.32
N ARG A 116 13.66 3.83 32.02
CA ARG A 116 14.00 4.24 30.63
C ARG A 116 14.24 3.02 29.73
N ARG A 117 14.98 2.01 30.20
CA ARG A 117 15.23 0.75 29.48
C ARG A 117 13.93 0.00 29.21
N TRP A 118 13.01 -0.03 30.18
CA TRP A 118 11.70 -0.64 30.02
C TRP A 118 10.91 0.03 28.89
N PHE A 119 10.81 1.37 28.90
CA PHE A 119 10.09 2.11 27.85
C PHE A 119 10.76 1.93 26.47
N LYS A 120 12.10 1.90 26.42
CA LYS A 120 12.85 1.61 25.20
C LYS A 120 12.56 0.21 24.68
N SER A 121 12.59 -0.81 25.53
CA SER A 121 12.30 -2.20 25.17
C SER A 121 10.85 -2.38 24.73
N ARG A 122 9.90 -1.72 25.40
CA ARG A 122 8.48 -1.76 25.06
C ARG A 122 8.19 -1.14 23.69
N ARG A 123 8.84 -0.01 23.37
CA ARG A 123 8.81 0.59 22.02
C ARG A 123 9.47 -0.30 20.97
N GLN A 124 10.51 -1.05 21.33
CA GLN A 124 11.15 -1.98 20.41
C GLN A 124 10.25 -3.18 20.10
N GLN A 125 9.41 -3.62 21.05
CA GLN A 125 8.41 -4.68 20.83
C GLN A 125 7.22 -4.24 19.98
N SER A 126 6.80 -2.97 20.08
CA SER A 126 5.76 -2.47 19.20
C SER A 126 6.22 -2.35 17.75
N LYS A 127 7.53 -2.46 17.49
CA LYS A 127 8.05 -2.51 16.13
C LYS A 127 7.74 -3.88 15.51
N PRO A 128 7.16 -3.90 14.29
CA PRO A 128 7.00 -5.11 13.51
C PRO A 128 8.32 -5.87 13.37
N SER A 129 8.28 -7.18 13.60
CA SER A 129 9.46 -8.04 13.50
C SER A 129 10.01 -8.07 12.07
N LEU A 130 11.32 -8.35 11.94
CA LEU A 130 11.97 -8.42 10.63
C LEU A 130 11.33 -9.54 9.80
N MET A 131 11.01 -10.68 10.43
CA MET A 131 10.27 -11.77 9.79
C MET A 131 8.95 -11.29 9.23
N LYS A 132 8.14 -10.56 10.01
CA LYS A 132 6.84 -10.07 9.54
C LYS A 132 6.99 -9.15 8.33
N LYS A 133 7.99 -8.25 8.33
CA LYS A 133 8.27 -7.37 7.19
C LYS A 133 8.75 -8.14 5.95
N ALA A 134 9.62 -9.12 6.15
CA ALA A 134 10.17 -9.95 5.08
C ALA A 134 9.08 -10.81 4.45
N THR A 135 8.23 -11.46 5.26
CA THR A 135 7.05 -12.21 4.80
C THR A 135 6.13 -11.33 3.97
N GLU A 136 5.76 -10.15 4.47
CA GLU A 136 4.89 -9.21 3.75
C GLU A 136 5.50 -8.73 2.41
N SER A 137 6.83 -8.57 2.37
CA SER A 137 7.53 -8.10 1.17
C SER A 137 7.76 -9.23 0.16
N SER A 138 7.92 -10.48 0.63
CA SER A 138 8.08 -11.66 -0.20
C SER A 138 6.84 -11.97 -1.04
N TRP A 139 5.64 -11.73 -0.51
CA TRP A 139 4.38 -11.87 -1.27
C TRP A 139 4.36 -10.90 -2.45
N ARG A 140 4.67 -9.62 -2.21
CA ARG A 140 4.71 -8.60 -3.29
C ARG A 140 5.76 -8.97 -4.33
N PHE A 141 6.94 -9.39 -3.90
CA PHE A 141 8.00 -9.83 -4.80
C PHE A 141 7.56 -11.02 -5.67
N ALA A 142 7.00 -12.07 -5.07
CA ALA A 142 6.54 -13.26 -5.78
C ALA A 142 5.43 -12.93 -6.79
N PHE A 143 4.46 -12.11 -6.39
CA PHE A 143 3.39 -11.67 -7.28
C PHE A 143 3.92 -10.85 -8.46
N TYR A 144 4.74 -9.84 -8.21
CA TYR A 144 5.30 -9.02 -9.28
C TYR A 144 6.16 -9.84 -10.23
N LEU A 145 6.98 -10.76 -9.70
CA LEU A 145 7.77 -11.67 -10.53
C LEU A 145 6.87 -12.53 -11.42
N ALA A 146 5.81 -13.12 -10.87
CA ALA A 146 4.87 -13.95 -11.63
C ALA A 146 4.16 -13.15 -12.74
N VAL A 147 3.65 -11.95 -12.42
CA VAL A 147 3.00 -11.07 -13.39
C VAL A 147 3.99 -10.60 -14.45
N SER A 148 5.21 -10.19 -14.10
CA SER A 148 6.23 -9.79 -15.07
C SER A 148 6.60 -10.93 -16.03
N LEU A 149 6.77 -12.15 -15.53
CA LEU A 149 7.03 -13.32 -16.38
C LEU A 149 5.85 -13.59 -17.32
N TYR A 150 4.62 -13.61 -16.78
CA TYR A 150 3.43 -13.82 -17.59
C TYR A 150 3.24 -12.71 -18.64
N GLY A 151 3.42 -11.44 -18.27
CA GLY A 151 3.36 -10.30 -19.18
C GLY A 151 4.39 -10.42 -20.30
N PHE A 152 5.64 -10.79 -19.97
CA PHE A 152 6.67 -11.07 -20.96
C PHE A 152 6.24 -12.19 -21.92
N PHE A 153 5.74 -13.33 -21.40
CA PHE A 153 5.29 -14.45 -22.24
C PHE A 153 4.11 -14.09 -23.15
N VAL A 154 3.14 -13.32 -22.66
CA VAL A 154 1.99 -12.88 -23.45
C VAL A 154 2.45 -11.96 -24.57
N VAL A 155 3.22 -10.92 -24.24
CA VAL A 155 3.70 -9.94 -25.22
C VAL A 155 4.63 -10.58 -26.25
N PHE A 156 5.49 -11.52 -25.84
CA PHE A 156 6.42 -12.21 -26.75
C PHE A 156 5.72 -13.02 -27.85
N LYS A 157 4.49 -13.50 -27.58
CA LYS A 157 3.67 -14.25 -28.53
C LYS A 157 2.97 -13.36 -29.55
N GLU A 158 2.92 -12.06 -29.30
CA GLU A 158 2.16 -11.13 -30.11
C GLU A 158 2.97 -10.64 -31.32
N PRO A 159 2.40 -10.66 -32.53
CA PRO A 159 3.13 -10.32 -33.75
C PRO A 159 3.51 -8.83 -33.79
N TRP A 160 2.70 -7.97 -33.16
CA TRP A 160 2.94 -6.52 -33.09
C TRP A 160 4.16 -6.15 -32.22
N LEU A 161 4.67 -7.06 -31.39
CA LEU A 161 5.94 -6.85 -30.68
C LEU A 161 7.12 -6.84 -31.66
N TRP A 162 7.04 -7.66 -32.70
CA TRP A 162 8.12 -7.90 -33.65
C TRP A 162 8.03 -6.98 -34.88
N ASP A 163 6.81 -6.65 -35.30
CA ASP A 163 6.56 -5.66 -36.33
C ASP A 163 5.64 -4.55 -35.81
N LEU A 164 6.26 -3.41 -35.49
CA LEU A 164 5.56 -2.22 -34.99
C LEU A 164 4.56 -1.65 -36.01
N LYS A 165 4.67 -1.98 -37.30
CA LYS A 165 3.70 -1.54 -38.31
C LYS A 165 2.32 -2.12 -38.05
N LEU A 166 2.25 -3.34 -37.52
CA LEU A 166 1.00 -4.01 -37.16
C LEU A 166 0.22 -3.27 -36.05
N CYS A 167 0.91 -2.47 -35.21
CA CYS A 167 0.25 -1.59 -34.24
C CYS A 167 -0.54 -0.47 -34.92
N PHE A 168 -0.12 -0.03 -36.11
CA PHE A 168 -0.61 1.18 -36.80
C PHE A 168 -1.32 0.89 -38.12
N GLU A 169 -1.28 -0.33 -38.65
CA GLU A 169 -1.97 -0.75 -39.88
C GLU A 169 -3.49 -0.55 -39.82
N GLY A 170 -4.04 -0.36 -38.62
CA GLY A 170 -5.42 0.03 -38.39
C GLY A 170 -5.71 1.52 -38.25
N HIS A 171 -4.68 2.32 -37.93
CA HIS A 171 -4.82 3.75 -37.62
C HIS A 171 -4.72 4.64 -38.87
N GLY A 172 -4.27 4.07 -40.01
CA GLY A 172 -3.94 4.80 -41.24
C GLY A 172 -4.94 4.74 -42.39
N SER A 173 -6.11 4.08 -42.24
CA SER A 173 -7.08 3.98 -43.35
C SER A 173 -7.91 5.26 -43.58
N HIS A 174 -7.64 6.34 -42.84
CA HIS A 174 -8.33 7.62 -43.02
C HIS A 174 -7.71 8.57 -44.05
N VAL A 175 -6.59 8.22 -44.70
CA VAL A 175 -5.98 9.09 -45.72
C VAL A 175 -5.56 8.29 -46.95
N SER A 176 -6.53 8.08 -47.84
CA SER A 176 -6.42 8.08 -49.31
C SER A 176 -7.29 6.99 -49.94
N GLY A 177 -8.56 7.31 -50.15
CA GLY A 177 -9.48 6.45 -50.88
C GLY A 177 -10.91 6.64 -50.38
N LYS A 178 -11.75 7.28 -51.20
CA LYS A 178 -13.18 7.46 -50.98
C LYS A 178 -13.85 6.16 -50.50
N ILE A 179 -14.21 6.07 -49.22
CA ILE A 179 -15.11 5.04 -48.69
C ILE A 179 -16.33 5.77 -48.15
N LYS A 180 -17.50 5.48 -48.76
CA LYS A 180 -18.80 6.13 -48.51
C LYS A 180 -19.59 5.51 -47.36
N ASP A 181 -18.96 4.69 -46.52
CA ASP A 181 -19.64 3.98 -45.43
C ASP A 181 -19.14 4.53 -44.09
N GLU A 182 -19.88 5.48 -43.53
CA GLU A 182 -19.58 6.22 -42.30
C GLU A 182 -19.65 5.36 -41.01
N GLY A 183 -19.76 4.04 -41.14
CA GLY A 183 -19.76 3.07 -40.03
C GLY A 183 -18.55 2.15 -39.96
N LEU A 184 -17.56 2.28 -40.87
CA LEU A 184 -16.47 1.31 -41.03
C LEU A 184 -15.09 1.82 -40.55
N ALA A 185 -14.99 3.05 -40.06
CA ALA A 185 -13.74 3.63 -39.53
C ALA A 185 -13.28 2.96 -38.23
N PHE A 186 -14.22 2.55 -37.39
CA PHE A 186 -13.93 1.98 -36.07
C PHE A 186 -13.57 0.48 -36.10
N ARG A 187 -13.81 -0.20 -37.23
CA ARG A 187 -13.59 -1.64 -37.39
C ARG A 187 -12.11 -2.02 -37.55
N ALA A 188 -11.24 -1.02 -37.75
CA ALA A 188 -9.83 -1.21 -38.05
C ALA A 188 -8.90 -1.01 -36.85
N ILE A 189 -9.37 -0.89 -35.60
CA ILE A 189 -8.42 -0.96 -34.48
C ILE A 189 -7.92 -2.42 -34.43
N PRO A 190 -6.61 -2.71 -34.65
CA PRO A 190 -6.08 -4.06 -34.46
C PRO A 190 -6.42 -4.43 -33.04
N ARG A 191 -7.26 -5.46 -32.81
CA ARG A 191 -7.79 -5.81 -31.49
C ARG A 191 -6.62 -5.91 -30.50
N PRO A 192 -6.32 -4.86 -29.72
CA PRO A 192 -5.05 -4.81 -29.00
C PRO A 192 -5.18 -5.57 -27.66
N LEU A 193 -6.40 -6.00 -27.35
CA LEU A 193 -6.75 -6.68 -26.13
C LEU A 193 -7.15 -8.12 -26.48
N THR A 194 -6.17 -8.97 -26.76
CA THR A 194 -6.34 -10.42 -26.68
C THR A 194 -6.86 -10.78 -25.28
N ASP A 195 -7.69 -11.82 -25.13
CA ASP A 195 -8.24 -12.29 -23.85
C ASP A 195 -7.17 -12.40 -22.75
N LYS A 196 -5.95 -12.77 -23.15
CA LYS A 196 -4.77 -12.92 -22.29
C LYS A 196 -4.26 -11.60 -21.71
N ILE A 197 -4.30 -10.54 -22.51
CA ILE A 197 -3.90 -9.17 -22.13
C ILE A 197 -5.02 -8.57 -21.26
N TYR A 198 -6.27 -8.85 -21.58
CA TYR A 198 -7.38 -8.48 -20.71
C TYR A 198 -7.25 -9.12 -19.32
N LEU A 199 -7.02 -10.45 -19.27
CA LEU A 199 -6.83 -11.17 -18.01
C LEU A 199 -5.63 -10.63 -17.21
N TYR A 200 -4.54 -10.27 -17.91
CA TYR A 200 -3.37 -9.63 -17.32
C TYR A 200 -3.76 -8.38 -16.53
N TYR A 201 -4.43 -7.43 -17.18
CA TYR A 201 -4.85 -6.18 -16.54
C TYR A 201 -5.91 -6.41 -15.46
N LEU A 202 -6.82 -7.35 -15.64
CA LEU A 202 -7.82 -7.68 -14.63
C LEU A 202 -7.15 -8.19 -13.33
N VAL A 203 -6.14 -9.06 -13.47
CA VAL A 203 -5.35 -9.57 -12.35
C VAL A 203 -4.53 -8.45 -11.68
N GLU A 204 -3.91 -7.56 -12.46
CA GLU A 204 -3.19 -6.41 -11.92
C GLU A 204 -4.11 -5.50 -11.09
N VAL A 205 -5.27 -5.12 -11.64
CA VAL A 205 -6.25 -4.27 -10.94
C VAL A 205 -6.75 -4.96 -9.67
N GLY A 206 -7.08 -6.25 -9.75
CA GLY A 206 -7.48 -7.05 -8.58
C GLY A 206 -6.39 -7.07 -7.51
N PHE A 207 -5.12 -7.16 -7.90
CA PHE A 207 -4.00 -7.11 -6.95
C PHE A 207 -3.82 -5.73 -6.31
N TYR A 208 -3.88 -4.65 -7.08
CA TYR A 208 -3.82 -3.30 -6.50
C TYR A 208 -4.96 -3.05 -5.53
N LEU A 209 -6.16 -3.51 -5.87
CA LEU A 209 -7.31 -3.44 -4.97
C LEU A 209 -7.07 -4.25 -3.70
N SER A 210 -6.51 -5.46 -3.81
CA SER A 210 -6.14 -6.29 -2.66
C SER A 210 -5.17 -5.58 -1.71
N LEU A 211 -4.20 -4.84 -2.25
CA LEU A 211 -3.23 -4.04 -1.48
C LEU A 211 -3.91 -2.85 -0.80
N LYS A 212 -4.84 -2.17 -1.46
CA LYS A 212 -5.60 -1.05 -0.87
C LYS A 212 -6.47 -1.52 0.29
N ILE A 213 -7.13 -2.67 0.17
CA ILE A 213 -7.90 -3.28 1.26
C ILE A 213 -6.96 -3.68 2.40
N SER A 214 -5.82 -4.31 2.09
CA SER A 214 -4.86 -4.77 3.10
C SER A 214 -4.07 -3.64 3.77
N LEU A 215 -4.11 -2.41 3.24
CA LEU A 215 -3.37 -1.25 3.76
C LEU A 215 -3.65 -0.98 5.24
N PHE A 216 -4.87 -1.26 5.71
CA PHE A 216 -5.26 -1.05 7.11
C PHE A 216 -4.70 -2.11 8.07
N VAL A 217 -4.33 -3.28 7.55
CA VAL A 217 -3.82 -4.42 8.33
C VAL A 217 -2.31 -4.56 8.20
N ASP A 218 -1.75 -4.08 7.08
CA ASP A 218 -0.32 -4.13 6.78
C ASP A 218 0.50 -3.28 7.76
N VAL A 219 1.78 -3.63 7.84
CA VAL A 219 2.71 -2.96 8.73
C VAL A 219 2.89 -1.50 8.32
N LYS A 220 2.50 -0.56 9.19
CA LYS A 220 2.74 0.87 9.00
C LYS A 220 4.25 1.13 8.90
N ARG A 221 4.72 1.51 7.71
CA ARG A 221 6.11 1.90 7.47
C ARG A 221 6.26 3.39 7.79
N LYS A 222 7.35 3.75 8.45
CA LYS A 222 7.74 5.16 8.57
C LYS A 222 8.14 5.64 7.18
N PHE A 223 7.55 6.73 6.71
CA PHE A 223 8.11 7.46 5.57
C PHE A 223 9.39 8.13 6.04
N THR A 224 10.41 8.15 5.19
CA THR A 224 11.80 8.52 5.50
C THR A 224 11.96 9.89 6.19
N GLY A 225 10.96 10.77 6.14
CA GLY A 225 10.92 12.03 6.89
C GLY A 225 10.65 11.90 8.40
N ASP A 226 10.06 10.79 8.86
CA ASP A 226 9.66 10.56 10.26
C ASP A 226 10.77 9.93 11.13
N ILE A 227 11.95 9.73 10.54
CA ILE A 227 13.16 9.32 11.28
C ILE A 227 13.83 10.56 11.89
N ARG A 228 13.74 11.70 11.20
CA ARG A 228 14.37 12.94 11.63
C ARG A 228 13.63 13.59 12.82
N SER A 229 12.30 13.52 12.84
CA SER A 229 11.47 14.07 13.92
C SER A 229 11.65 13.36 15.27
N ASP A 230 11.94 12.06 15.29
CA ASP A 230 12.22 11.31 16.54
C ASP A 230 13.64 11.58 17.08
N GLU A 231 14.54 12.10 16.24
CA GLU A 231 15.94 12.43 16.59
C GLU A 231 16.08 13.91 17.01
N GLU A 232 15.30 14.81 16.38
CA GLU A 232 15.25 16.25 16.69
C GLU A 232 14.44 16.55 17.98
N SER A 233 13.45 15.72 18.34
CA SER A 233 12.69 15.89 19.60
C SER A 233 13.41 15.37 20.87
N GLY A 234 14.69 14.99 20.75
CA GLY A 234 15.43 14.24 21.76
C GLY A 234 16.44 15.03 22.62
N PRO A 235 16.89 16.23 22.23
CA PRO A 235 17.69 17.07 23.13
C PRO A 235 17.34 18.57 23.15
N GLU A 236 16.47 19.07 22.25
CA GLU A 236 16.19 20.51 22.16
C GLU A 236 15.12 20.96 23.16
N ASP A 237 14.06 20.16 23.36
CA ASP A 237 13.02 20.47 24.35
C ASP A 237 13.55 20.47 25.79
N GLU A 238 14.55 19.63 26.10
CA GLU A 238 15.21 19.59 27.41
C GLU A 238 16.12 20.82 27.65
N LYS A 239 16.72 21.39 26.59
CA LYS A 239 17.47 22.65 26.69
C LYS A 239 16.55 23.84 26.86
N VAL A 240 15.43 23.90 26.13
CA VAL A 240 14.47 25.01 26.23
C VAL A 240 13.80 25.03 27.62
N GLU A 241 13.51 23.87 28.21
CA GLU A 241 12.91 23.82 29.55
C GLU A 241 13.91 24.10 30.70
N MET A 242 15.19 23.74 30.54
CA MET A 242 16.25 24.15 31.50
C MET A 242 16.57 25.65 31.43
N ASP A 243 16.68 26.22 30.22
CA ASP A 243 16.99 27.65 30.05
C ASP A 243 15.86 28.55 30.62
N ASN A 244 14.60 28.09 30.50
CA ASN A 244 13.45 28.78 31.09
C ASN A 244 13.40 28.64 32.63
N ARG A 245 13.86 27.53 33.20
CA ARG A 245 13.97 27.34 34.67
C ARG A 245 15.07 28.20 35.28
N ASP A 246 16.20 28.33 34.62
CA ASP A 246 17.33 29.13 35.09
C ASP A 246 17.04 30.63 34.97
N GLY A 247 16.29 31.07 33.95
CA GLY A 247 15.78 32.44 33.85
C GLY A 247 14.83 32.84 34.98
N ILE A 248 13.94 31.93 35.40
CA ILE A 248 12.97 32.18 36.48
C ILE A 248 13.65 32.20 37.87
N LEU A 249 14.69 31.39 38.09
CA LEU A 249 15.46 31.37 39.34
C LEU A 249 16.36 32.61 39.52
N GLN A 250 16.83 33.23 38.44
CA GLN A 250 17.60 34.47 38.53
C GLN A 250 16.73 35.70 38.79
N ASP A 251 15.49 35.74 38.30
CA ASP A 251 14.58 36.87 38.54
C ASP A 251 14.04 36.89 39.99
N GLY A 252 13.91 35.72 40.62
CA GLY A 252 13.52 35.58 42.03
C GLY A 252 14.57 36.08 43.03
N LYS A 253 15.86 36.15 42.65
CA LYS A 253 16.95 36.61 43.53
C LYS A 253 17.25 38.12 43.45
N LYS A 254 16.65 38.85 42.51
CA LYS A 254 16.84 40.31 42.37
C LYS A 254 15.75 41.15 43.07
N LYS A 255 14.79 40.53 43.75
CA LYS A 255 13.67 41.20 44.45
C LYS A 255 13.70 41.07 45.98
N GLN A 256 14.86 40.80 46.58
CA GLN A 256 15.09 40.94 48.02
C GLN A 256 16.18 41.96 48.30
#